data_AF-A0A917LL90-F1
#
_entry.id   AF-A0A917LL90-F1
#
_cell.length_a   1.000
_cell.length_b   1.000
_cell.length_c   1.000
_cell.angle_alpha   90.00
_cell.angle_beta   90.00
_cell.angle_gamma   90.00
#
_symmetry.space_group_name_H-M   'P 1'
#
loop_
_entity.id
_entity.type
_entity.pdbx_description
1 polymer ?
#
loop_
_entity_poly.entity_id
_entity_poly.type
_entity_poly.pdbx_seq_one_letter_code
_entity_poly.pdbx_strand_id
1 'polypeptide(L)'
;MQSLSKTEEDLMNHLWKHEKAFMKDLLDSYPEPKPATTTVATLLKRMTDKGFVDYKLYGKSREYFPLVKKKDYFSKHVNGLIKNFFNDSASQFASFFTQETNLTKEELEDLKKLIDSEIKNK
;
A
#
# COMPACT_ATOMS: atom_id res chain seq x y z
N MET A 1 -5.11 -13.11 -9.23
CA MET A 1 -4.42 -11.80 -9.19
C MET A 1 -3.07 -12.02 -8.54
N GLN A 2 -1.98 -11.59 -9.18
CA GLN A 2 -0.65 -11.73 -8.60
C GLN A 2 -0.53 -10.74 -7.43
N SER A 3 0.01 -11.16 -6.29
CA SER A 3 0.34 -10.25 -5.19
C SER A 3 1.69 -9.57 -5.44
N LEU A 4 1.87 -8.40 -4.84
CA LEU A 4 3.18 -7.78 -4.73
C LEU A 4 3.97 -8.52 -3.66
N SER A 5 5.27 -8.74 -3.90
CA SER A 5 6.17 -9.16 -2.82
C SER A 5 6.44 -8.00 -1.87
N LYS A 6 6.95 -8.25 -0.66
CA LYS A 6 7.30 -7.18 0.30
C LYS A 6 8.14 -6.07 -0.34
N THR A 7 9.16 -6.42 -1.11
CA THR A 7 10.03 -5.45 -1.80
C THR A 7 9.30 -4.67 -2.90
N GLU A 8 8.35 -5.31 -3.59
CA GLU A 8 7.50 -4.65 -4.59
C GLU A 8 6.47 -3.71 -3.91
N GLU A 9 5.95 -4.07 -2.74
CA GLU A 9 5.08 -3.22 -1.92
C GLU A 9 5.81 -1.99 -1.39
N ASP A 10 7.05 -2.14 -0.93
CA ASP A 10 7.89 -1.02 -0.49
C ASP A 10 8.10 -0.03 -1.64
N LEU A 11 8.42 -0.53 -2.84
CA LEU A 11 8.55 0.32 -4.02
C LEU A 11 7.23 1.01 -4.40
N MET A 12 6.09 0.30 -4.33
CA MET A 12 4.77 0.91 -4.53
C MET A 12 4.48 1.99 -3.50
N ASN A 13 4.88 1.81 -2.24
CA ASN A 13 4.67 2.82 -1.20
C ASN A 13 5.39 4.12 -1.52
N HIS A 14 6.62 4.05 -2.04
CA HIS A 14 7.32 5.21 -2.57
C HIS A 14 6.62 5.79 -3.79
N LEU A 15 6.25 4.95 -4.77
CA LEU A 15 5.61 5.40 -6.00
C LEU A 15 4.23 6.07 -5.76
N TRP A 16 3.42 5.52 -4.86
CA TRP A 16 2.13 6.11 -4.45
C TRP A 16 2.29 7.45 -3.75
N LYS A 17 3.39 7.66 -3.01
CA LYS A 17 3.68 8.93 -2.36
C LYS A 17 4.05 10.02 -3.37
N HIS A 18 4.74 9.65 -4.43
CA HIS A 18 5.18 10.58 -5.48
C HIS A 18 4.17 10.76 -6.61
N GLU A 19 3.18 9.86 -6.74
CA GLU A 19 2.21 9.72 -7.86
C GLU A 19 2.85 9.45 -9.23
N LYS A 20 3.93 10.16 -9.55
CA LYS A 20 4.80 9.95 -10.71
C LYS A 20 6.24 10.13 -10.26
N ALA A 21 7.12 9.22 -10.65
CA ALA A 21 8.51 9.24 -10.22
C ALA A 21 9.44 8.74 -11.31
N PHE A 22 10.58 9.41 -11.46
CA PHE A 22 11.69 8.87 -12.23
C PHE A 22 12.50 7.88 -11.38
N MET A 23 13.36 7.13 -12.05
CA MET A 23 14.28 6.21 -11.38
C MET A 23 15.09 6.87 -10.26
N LYS A 24 15.50 8.12 -10.47
CA LYS A 24 16.26 8.90 -9.49
C LYS A 24 15.42 9.21 -8.25
N ASP A 25 14.18 9.66 -8.43
CA ASP A 25 13.27 10.00 -7.33
C ASP A 25 12.95 8.76 -6.48
N LEU A 26 12.76 7.61 -7.12
CA LEU A 26 12.54 6.34 -6.44
C LEU A 26 13.77 5.94 -5.60
N LEU A 27 14.98 6.05 -6.14
CA LEU A 27 16.21 5.75 -5.41
C LEU A 27 16.46 6.71 -4.24
N ASP A 28 16.15 7.99 -4.42
CA ASP A 28 16.28 9.01 -3.37
C ASP A 28 15.21 8.87 -2.27
N SER A 29 14.13 8.13 -2.53
CA SER A 29 13.11 7.81 -1.54
C SER A 29 13.51 6.71 -0.56
N TYR A 30 14.55 5.92 -0.87
CA TYR A 30 15.03 4.84 -0.01
C TYR A 30 15.97 5.37 1.09
N PRO A 31 15.83 4.88 2.34
CA PRO A 31 16.82 5.13 3.38
C PRO A 31 18.16 4.43 3.05
N GLU A 32 19.27 4.93 3.61
CA GLU A 32 20.57 4.26 3.47
C GLU A 32 20.59 2.93 4.27
N PRO A 33 21.13 1.84 3.70
CA PRO A 33 21.80 1.75 2.40
C PRO A 33 20.81 1.69 1.22
N LYS A 34 21.01 2.56 0.23
CA LYS A 34 20.16 2.59 -0.97
C LYS A 34 20.27 1.27 -1.76
N PRO A 35 19.15 0.74 -2.27
CA PRO A 35 19.19 -0.42 -3.16
C PRO A 35 19.91 -0.06 -4.46
N ALA A 36 20.56 -1.05 -5.07
CA ALA A 36 21.17 -0.86 -6.38
C ALA A 36 20.12 -0.48 -7.44
N THR A 37 20.49 0.40 -8.36
CA THR A 37 19.65 0.82 -9.50
C THR A 37 19.13 -0.37 -10.31
N THR A 38 19.94 -1.42 -10.49
CA THR A 38 19.53 -2.64 -11.19
C THR A 38 18.44 -3.41 -10.44
N THR A 39 18.47 -3.41 -9.10
CA THR A 39 17.44 -4.03 -8.25
C THR A 39 16.11 -3.33 -8.45
N VAL A 40 16.07 -2.01 -8.31
CA VAL A 40 14.84 -1.23 -8.49
C VAL A 40 14.33 -1.35 -9.94
N ALA A 41 15.23 -1.37 -10.94
CA ALA A 41 14.83 -1.55 -12.34
C ALA A 41 14.21 -2.94 -12.59
N THR A 42 14.73 -3.99 -11.94
CA THR A 42 14.19 -5.35 -12.03
C THR A 42 12.81 -5.44 -11.38
N LEU A 43 12.63 -4.79 -10.22
CA LEU A 43 11.33 -4.70 -9.54
C LEU A 43 10.31 -3.95 -10.39
N LEU A 44 10.67 -2.78 -10.93
CA LEU A 44 9.80 -2.00 -11.82
C LEU A 44 9.38 -2.80 -13.04
N LYS A 45 10.32 -3.53 -13.67
CA LYS A 45 10.00 -4.42 -14.80
C LYS A 45 8.98 -5.48 -14.40
N ARG A 46 9.22 -6.21 -13.31
CA ARG A 46 8.28 -7.23 -12.79
C ARG A 46 6.90 -6.65 -12.48
N MET A 47 6.85 -5.47 -11.88
CA MET A 47 5.59 -4.80 -11.53
C MET A 47 4.85 -4.27 -12.75
N THR A 48 5.59 -3.89 -13.80
CA THR A 48 5.03 -3.55 -15.11
C THR A 48 4.43 -4.79 -15.77
N ASP A 49 5.17 -5.91 -15.79
CA ASP A 49 4.69 -7.19 -16.33
C ASP A 49 3.44 -7.71 -15.58
N LYS A 50 3.34 -7.40 -14.29
CA LYS A 50 2.17 -7.70 -13.44
C LYS A 50 0.99 -6.72 -13.63
N GLY A 51 1.17 -5.60 -14.32
CA GLY A 51 0.15 -4.57 -14.52
C GLY A 51 -0.13 -3.68 -13.31
N PHE A 52 0.82 -3.55 -12.37
CA PHE A 52 0.69 -2.67 -11.20
C PHE A 52 1.20 -1.25 -11.46
N VAL A 53 2.20 -1.13 -12.31
CA VAL A 53 2.90 0.11 -12.65
C VAL A 53 3.00 0.18 -14.16
N ASP A 54 3.00 1.39 -14.70
CA ASP A 54 3.37 1.64 -16.08
C ASP A 54 4.35 2.82 -16.13
N TYR A 55 4.92 3.08 -17.28
CA TYR A 55 5.85 4.19 -17.47
C TYR A 55 5.61 4.92 -18.77
N LYS A 56 5.91 6.22 -18.74
CA LYS A 56 5.94 7.07 -19.92
C LYS A 56 7.37 7.45 -20.25
N LEU A 57 7.73 7.34 -21.52
CA LEU A 57 9.04 7.74 -22.01
C LEU A 57 9.09 9.26 -22.21
N TYR A 58 10.02 9.90 -21.51
CA TYR A 58 10.39 11.30 -21.70
C TYR A 58 11.83 11.36 -22.19
N GLY A 59 12.00 11.34 -23.51
CA GLY A 59 13.32 11.27 -24.15
C GLY A 59 14.05 9.98 -23.81
N LYS A 60 15.10 10.06 -22.99
CA LYS A 60 15.87 8.90 -22.49
C LYS A 60 15.45 8.43 -21.09
N SER A 61 14.55 9.16 -20.43
CA SER A 61 14.11 8.88 -19.07
C SER A 61 12.74 8.23 -19.06
N ARG A 62 12.50 7.36 -18.06
CA ARG A 62 11.20 6.73 -17.81
C ARG A 62 10.58 7.33 -16.57
N GLU A 63 9.40 7.93 -16.73
CA GLU A 63 8.54 8.39 -15.64
C GLU A 63 7.57 7.25 -15.30
N TYR A 64 7.72 6.65 -14.13
CA TYR A 64 6.87 5.56 -13.67
C TYR A 64 5.65 6.11 -12.93
N PHE A 65 4.51 5.45 -13.05
CA PHE A 65 3.27 5.81 -12.36
C PHE A 65 2.46 4.55 -11.99
N PRO A 66 1.74 4.56 -10.85
CA PRO A 66 0.97 3.41 -10.42
C PRO A 66 -0.33 3.30 -11.22
N LEU A 67 -0.67 2.09 -11.68
CA LEU A 67 -1.95 1.80 -12.32
C LEU A 67 -3.04 1.45 -11.29
N VAL A 68 -2.64 1.02 -10.11
CA VAL A 68 -3.54 0.68 -9.01
C VAL A 68 -3.52 1.76 -7.93
N LYS A 69 -4.69 2.09 -7.38
CA LYS A 69 -4.77 2.98 -6.21
C LYS A 69 -4.35 2.23 -4.95
N LYS A 70 -3.61 2.91 -4.07
CA LYS A 70 -3.21 2.38 -2.76
C LYS A 70 -4.42 1.84 -1.98
N LYS A 71 -5.53 2.59 -1.98
CA LYS A 71 -6.77 2.19 -1.32
C LYS A 71 -7.32 0.87 -1.87
N ASP A 72 -7.43 0.74 -3.19
CA ASP A 72 -8.02 -0.45 -3.81
C ASP A 72 -7.15 -1.71 -3.59
N TYR A 73 -5.82 -1.55 -3.66
CA TYR A 73 -4.89 -2.65 -3.34
C TYR A 73 -4.99 -3.05 -1.87
N PHE A 74 -4.90 -2.07 -0.97
CA PHE A 74 -4.91 -2.30 0.47
C PHE A 74 -6.25 -2.86 0.94
N SER A 75 -7.38 -2.33 0.48
CA SER A 75 -8.71 -2.84 0.84
C SER A 75 -8.89 -4.30 0.43
N LYS A 76 -8.42 -4.71 -0.75
CA LYS A 76 -8.45 -6.13 -1.15
C LYS A 76 -7.58 -7.00 -0.23
N HIS A 77 -6.40 -6.51 0.15
CA HIS A 77 -5.50 -7.23 1.04
C HIS A 77 -6.10 -7.39 2.44
N VAL A 78 -6.60 -6.31 3.04
CA VAL A 78 -7.25 -6.30 4.36
C VAL A 78 -8.50 -7.18 4.36
N ASN A 79 -9.36 -7.09 3.34
CA ASN A 79 -10.54 -7.95 3.23
C ASN A 79 -10.14 -9.43 3.11
N GLY A 80 -9.05 -9.73 2.39
CA GLY A 80 -8.48 -11.07 2.36
C GLY A 80 -7.99 -11.55 3.72
N LEU A 81 -7.34 -10.68 4.50
CA LEU A 81 -6.92 -10.98 5.87
C LEU A 81 -8.13 -11.26 6.79
N ILE A 82 -9.16 -10.41 6.75
CA ILE A 82 -10.40 -10.60 7.53
C ILE A 82 -11.05 -11.95 7.18
N LYS A 83 -11.14 -12.25 5.88
CA LYS A 83 -11.72 -13.51 5.41
C LYS A 83 -10.92 -14.74 5.85
N ASN A 84 -9.58 -14.68 5.77
CA ASN A 84 -8.72 -15.84 6.02
C ASN A 84 -8.38 -16.07 7.50
N PHE A 85 -8.28 -15.01 8.29
CA PHE A 85 -7.81 -15.08 9.69
C PHE A 85 -8.90 -14.77 10.72
N PHE A 86 -9.98 -14.11 10.31
CA PHE A 86 -11.05 -13.65 11.21
C PHE A 86 -12.41 -14.23 10.82
N ASN A 87 -12.46 -15.37 10.14
CA ASN A 87 -13.70 -16.06 9.73
C ASN A 87 -14.71 -15.13 9.02
N ASP A 88 -14.22 -14.19 8.20
CA ASP A 88 -15.04 -13.19 7.52
C ASP A 88 -15.83 -12.26 8.47
N SER A 89 -15.41 -12.19 9.75
CA SER A 89 -16.04 -11.38 10.79
C SER A 89 -15.26 -10.09 11.04
N ALA A 90 -15.85 -8.97 10.56
CA ALA A 90 -15.34 -7.63 10.85
C ALA A 90 -15.30 -7.33 12.36
N SER A 91 -16.25 -7.88 13.14
CA SER A 91 -16.27 -7.72 14.60
C SER A 91 -15.10 -8.42 15.28
N GLN A 92 -14.67 -9.58 14.78
CA GLN A 92 -13.52 -10.29 15.33
C GLN A 92 -12.21 -9.56 15.03
N PHE A 93 -12.10 -9.01 13.81
CA PHE A 93 -10.99 -8.12 13.46
C PHE A 93 -10.97 -6.86 14.33
N ALA A 94 -12.12 -6.21 14.55
CA ALA A 94 -12.22 -5.03 15.41
C ALA A 94 -11.83 -5.34 16.85
N SER A 95 -12.30 -6.47 17.40
CA SER A 95 -11.93 -6.92 18.74
C SER A 95 -10.41 -7.10 18.87
N PHE A 96 -9.80 -7.84 17.93
CA PHE A 96 -8.36 -8.04 17.89
C PHE A 96 -7.61 -6.70 17.78
N PHE A 97 -8.04 -5.82 16.87
CA PHE A 97 -7.42 -4.51 16.69
C PHE A 97 -7.49 -3.65 17.96
N THR A 98 -8.61 -3.65 18.67
CA THR A 98 -8.73 -2.86 19.92
C THR A 98 -7.99 -3.47 21.11
N GLN A 99 -7.74 -4.79 21.11
CA GLN A 99 -7.10 -5.48 22.23
C GLN A 99 -5.57 -5.60 22.07
N GLU A 100 -5.10 -5.85 20.86
CA GLU A 100 -3.67 -6.11 20.57
C GLU A 100 -2.91 -4.86 20.18
N THR A 101 -3.59 -3.92 19.52
CA THR A 101 -3.01 -2.58 19.30
C THR A 101 -3.23 -1.83 20.60
N ASN A 102 -2.15 -1.47 21.31
CA ASN A 102 -2.18 -0.71 22.57
C ASN A 102 -2.73 0.71 22.35
N LEU A 103 -4.01 0.82 21.97
CA LEU A 103 -4.69 2.07 21.71
C LEU A 103 -4.96 2.77 23.02
N THR A 104 -4.68 4.06 23.03
CA THR A 104 -5.04 4.94 24.13
C THR A 104 -6.55 5.13 24.18
N LYS A 105 -7.04 5.61 25.34
CA LYS A 105 -8.46 5.94 25.51
C LYS A 105 -8.93 6.98 24.47
N GLU A 106 -8.07 7.94 24.13
CA GLU A 106 -8.37 8.98 23.14
C GLU A 106 -8.55 8.38 21.73
N GLU A 107 -7.65 7.48 21.31
CA GLU A 107 -7.75 6.79 20.02
C GLU A 107 -9.00 5.90 19.94
N LEU A 108 -9.39 5.25 21.04
CA LEU A 108 -10.64 4.48 21.11
C LEU A 108 -11.89 5.36 20.99
N GLU A 109 -11.88 6.54 21.63
CA GLU A 109 -12.98 7.51 21.50
C GLU A 109 -13.09 8.06 20.08
N ASP A 110 -11.97 8.33 19.41
CA ASP A 110 -11.96 8.79 18.03
C ASP A 110 -12.42 7.68 17.06
N LEU A 111 -12.01 6.43 17.29
CA LEU A 111 -12.52 5.29 16.53
C LEU A 111 -14.04 5.14 16.68
N LYS A 112 -14.57 5.33 17.90
CA LYS A 112 -16.02 5.33 18.14
C LYS A 112 -16.71 6.43 17.33
N LYS A 113 -16.18 7.66 17.32
CA LYS A 113 -16.75 8.78 16.53
C LYS A 113 -16.76 8.48 15.03
N LEU A 114 -15.71 7.83 14.50
CA LEU A 114 -15.64 7.42 13.10
C LEU A 114 -16.74 6.41 12.77
N ILE A 115 -16.94 5.39 13.62
CA ILE A 115 -18.01 4.39 13.45
C ILE A 115 -19.39 5.05 13.51
N ASP A 116 -19.64 5.88 14.52
CA ASP A 116 -20.92 6.59 14.68
C ASP A 116 -21.21 7.50 13.47
N SER A 117 -20.19 8.10 12.86
CA SER A 117 -20.32 8.92 11.66
C SER A 117 -20.68 8.08 10.43
N GLU A 118 -20.01 6.93 10.24
CA GLU A 118 -20.33 6.00 9.15
C GLU A 118 -21.73 5.39 9.28
N ILE A 119 -22.20 5.13 10.50
CA ILE A 119 -23.58 4.66 10.77
C ILE A 119 -24.60 5.72 10.34
N LYS A 120 -24.32 7.01 10.54
CA LYS A 120 -25.22 8.11 10.13
C LYS A 120 -25.23 8.35 8.62
N ASN A 121 -24.15 7.98 7.93
CA ASN A 121 -24.01 8.15 6.48
C ASN A 121 -24.64 6.99 5.68
N LYS A 122 -25.06 5.91 6.35
CA LYS A 122 -25.76 4.76 5.77
C LYS A 122 -27.25 4.82 6.04
#